data_AF-A0A3D1B7Y5-F1
#
_entry.id   AF-A0A3D1B7Y5-F1
#
_cell.length_a   1.000
_cell.length_b   1.000
_cell.length_c   1.000
_cell.angle_alpha   90.00
_cell.angle_beta   90.00
_cell.angle_gamma   90.00
#
_symmetry.space_group_name_H-M   'P 1'
#
loop_
_entity.id
_entity.type
_entity.pdbx_description
1 polymer ?
#
loop_
_entity_poly.entity_id
_entity_poly.type
_entity_poly.pdbx_seq_one_letter_code
_entity_poly.pdbx_strand_id
1 'polypeptide(L)'
;MSGIAHPIFGLDHLLAMVAVGLWAAQQTGKARWALPLTFVATMLLGGLLGFAGLEIPLMETGIAGSVLALGLLVALAVRPPLALAAGLTALFALSHGVAHGLELPMLSSPWGYAAGFAVATAALHGIGYAVARNLPQVAAPLVRIAGAASALTGAWLLAA
;
A
#
# COMPACT_ATOMS: atom_id res chain seq x y z
N MET A 1 18.40 -0.30 8.72
CA MET A 1 18.03 -0.47 7.30
C MET A 1 16.81 -1.38 7.09
N SER A 2 16.42 -2.21 8.07
CA SER A 2 15.25 -3.11 7.96
C SER A 2 13.95 -2.41 7.54
N GLY A 3 13.63 -1.25 8.11
CA GLY A 3 12.43 -0.49 7.74
C GLY A 3 12.37 -0.05 6.26
N ILE A 4 13.52 0.12 5.59
CA ILE A 4 13.56 0.42 4.15
C ILE A 4 13.50 -0.86 3.32
N ALA A 5 14.27 -1.87 3.70
CA ALA A 5 14.39 -3.11 2.95
C ALA A 5 13.07 -3.90 2.94
N HIS A 6 12.36 -3.94 4.07
CA HIS A 6 11.17 -4.76 4.22
C HIS A 6 10.07 -4.48 3.16
N PRO A 7 9.58 -3.24 2.97
CA PRO A 7 8.56 -2.96 1.96
C PRO A 7 9.06 -3.07 0.52
N ILE A 8 10.38 -3.02 0.29
CA ILE A 8 10.98 -3.14 -1.04
C ILE A 8 11.11 -4.60 -1.46
N PHE A 9 11.43 -5.49 -0.53
CA PHE A 9 11.66 -6.91 -0.80
C PHE A 9 10.47 -7.81 -0.45
N GLY A 10 9.52 -7.33 0.36
CA GLY A 10 8.22 -7.98 0.57
C GLY A 10 7.31 -7.75 -0.62
N LEU A 11 6.95 -8.82 -1.34
CA LEU A 11 6.19 -8.72 -2.59
C LEU A 11 4.79 -8.12 -2.39
N ASP A 12 4.12 -8.52 -1.32
CA ASP A 12 2.81 -8.00 -0.91
C ASP A 12 2.85 -6.49 -0.62
N HIS A 13 3.83 -6.04 0.16
CA HIS A 13 4.03 -4.63 0.49
C HIS A 13 4.40 -3.82 -0.74
N LEU A 14 5.38 -4.29 -1.53
CA LEU A 14 5.81 -3.64 -2.76
C LEU A 14 4.62 -3.39 -3.69
N LEU A 15 3.84 -4.44 -3.96
CA LEU A 15 2.68 -4.35 -4.84
C LEU A 15 1.60 -3.42 -4.28
N ALA A 16 1.26 -3.52 -2.99
CA ALA A 16 0.27 -2.66 -2.37
C ALA A 16 0.68 -1.18 -2.43
N MET A 17 1.91 -0.83 -2.04
CA MET A 17 2.38 0.56 -2.01
C MET A 17 2.48 1.16 -3.42
N VAL A 18 2.97 0.39 -4.40
CA VAL A 18 2.99 0.87 -5.80
C VAL A 18 1.56 1.03 -6.33
N ALA A 19 0.66 0.09 -6.04
CA ALA A 19 -0.74 0.14 -6.48
C ALA A 19 -1.48 1.36 -5.92
N VAL A 20 -1.25 1.75 -4.66
CA VAL A 20 -1.81 3.00 -4.11
C VAL A 20 -1.31 4.22 -4.88
N GLY A 21 -0.04 4.26 -5.26
CA GLY A 21 0.51 5.33 -6.11
C GLY A 21 -0.13 5.40 -7.50
N LEU A 22 -0.21 4.25 -8.18
CA LEU A 22 -0.86 4.11 -9.49
C LEU A 22 -2.34 4.54 -9.42
N TRP A 23 -3.05 4.08 -8.39
CA TRP A 23 -4.46 4.39 -8.20
C TRP A 23 -4.68 5.86 -7.88
N ALA A 24 -3.86 6.46 -7.01
CA ALA A 24 -3.90 7.88 -6.71
C ALA A 24 -3.71 8.75 -7.97
N ALA A 25 -2.81 8.33 -8.88
CA ALA A 25 -2.63 9.01 -10.17
C ALA A 25 -3.85 8.89 -11.09
N GLN A 26 -4.63 7.80 -11.01
CA GLN A 26 -5.88 7.67 -11.76
C GLN A 26 -6.99 8.58 -11.21
N GLN A 27 -6.90 9.05 -9.96
CA GLN A 27 -7.93 9.92 -9.37
C GLN A 27 -7.89 11.38 -9.85
N THR A 28 -8.97 12.11 -9.54
CA THR A 28 -9.13 13.54 -9.78
C THR A 28 -9.15 14.35 -8.48
N GLY A 29 -8.86 15.64 -8.57
CA GLY A 29 -8.92 16.57 -7.43
C GLY A 29 -8.04 16.15 -6.24
N LYS A 30 -8.58 16.32 -5.03
CA LYS A 30 -7.87 16.10 -3.75
C LYS A 30 -7.47 14.64 -3.52
N ALA A 31 -8.17 13.68 -4.13
CA ALA A 31 -7.92 12.25 -3.95
C ALA A 31 -6.50 11.83 -4.38
N ARG A 32 -5.90 12.55 -5.34
CA ARG A 32 -4.51 12.32 -5.80
C ARG A 32 -3.48 12.35 -4.68
N TRP A 33 -3.71 13.18 -3.67
CA TRP A 33 -2.83 13.35 -2.52
C TRP A 33 -3.39 12.70 -1.26
N ALA A 34 -4.71 12.69 -1.11
CA ALA A 34 -5.36 12.10 0.06
C ALA A 34 -5.02 10.61 0.22
N LEU A 35 -4.98 9.85 -0.88
CA LEU A 35 -4.71 8.41 -0.83
C LEU A 35 -3.31 8.09 -0.27
N PRO A 36 -2.19 8.56 -0.87
CA PRO A 36 -0.85 8.29 -0.32
C PRO A 36 -0.66 8.79 1.11
N LEU A 37 -1.21 9.96 1.44
CA LEU A 37 -1.11 10.53 2.79
C LEU A 37 -1.91 9.73 3.82
N THR A 38 -3.13 9.31 3.46
CA THR A 38 -3.97 8.46 4.31
C THR A 38 -3.28 7.13 4.57
N PHE A 39 -2.67 6.54 3.55
CA PHE A 39 -1.94 5.29 3.71
C PHE A 39 -0.80 5.45 4.73
N VAL A 40 0.11 6.39 4.51
CA VAL A 40 1.27 6.58 5.40
C VAL A 40 0.83 6.91 6.83
N ALA A 41 -0.15 7.79 7.02
CA ALA A 41 -0.64 8.14 8.34
C ALA A 41 -1.28 6.95 9.06
N THR A 42 -2.16 6.21 8.38
CA THR A 42 -2.87 5.07 8.98
C THR A 42 -1.93 3.90 9.25
N MET A 43 -0.97 3.67 8.36
CA MET A 43 0.08 2.67 8.53
C MET A 43 0.95 2.97 9.75
N LEU A 44 1.33 4.23 9.99
CA LEU A 44 2.04 4.61 11.21
C LEU A 44 1.20 4.40 12.47
N LEU A 45 -0.10 4.74 12.42
CA LEU A 45 -1.03 4.46 13.52
C LEU A 45 -1.16 2.95 13.78
N GLY A 46 -1.30 2.15 12.73
CA GLY A 46 -1.30 0.69 12.81
C GLY A 46 -0.01 0.17 13.42
N GLY A 47 1.14 0.70 13.01
CA GLY A 47 2.45 0.35 13.59
C GLY A 47 2.53 0.61 15.08
N LEU A 48 1.98 1.74 15.55
CA LEU A 48 1.89 2.02 16.99
C LEU A 48 0.96 1.04 17.71
N LEU A 49 -0.18 0.67 17.12
CA LEU A 49 -1.11 -0.29 17.69
C LEU A 49 -0.50 -1.70 17.76
N GLY A 50 0.15 -2.16 16.69
CA GLY A 50 0.87 -3.44 16.67
C GLY A 50 2.01 -3.46 17.67
N PHE A 51 2.76 -2.37 17.80
CA PHE A 51 3.80 -2.24 18.82
C PHE A 51 3.24 -2.30 20.26
N ALA A 52 2.01 -1.82 20.45
CA ALA A 52 1.29 -1.94 21.72
C ALA A 52 0.68 -3.35 21.95
N GLY A 53 0.93 -4.30 21.04
CA GLY A 53 0.46 -5.68 21.13
C GLY A 53 -0.95 -5.92 20.57
N LEU A 54 -1.50 -4.99 19.79
CA LEU A 54 -2.77 -5.25 19.10
C LEU A 54 -2.56 -6.30 18.02
N GLU A 55 -3.25 -7.43 18.15
CA GLU A 55 -3.34 -8.45 17.11
C GLU A 55 -4.69 -8.34 16.39
N ILE A 56 -4.66 -8.38 15.06
CA ILE A 56 -5.87 -8.39 14.23
C ILE A 56 -6.04 -9.82 13.68
N PRO A 57 -7.21 -10.46 13.85
CA PRO A 57 -7.50 -11.74 13.20
C PRO A 57 -7.37 -11.64 11.69
N LEU A 58 -6.86 -12.70 11.05
CA LEU A 58 -6.72 -12.78 9.59
C LEU A 58 -5.85 -11.65 8.99
N MET A 59 -4.81 -11.21 9.72
CA MET A 59 -3.92 -10.13 9.28
C MET A 59 -3.29 -10.38 7.91
N GLU A 60 -2.74 -11.57 7.70
CA GLU A 60 -2.14 -11.99 6.42
C GLU A 60 -3.18 -11.98 5.30
N THR A 61 -4.40 -12.46 5.58
CA THR A 61 -5.53 -12.37 4.64
C THR A 61 -5.89 -10.91 4.33
N GLY A 62 -5.82 -10.01 5.31
CA GLY A 62 -6.04 -8.59 5.12
C GLY A 62 -4.98 -7.93 4.23
N ILE A 63 -3.71 -8.34 4.37
CA ILE A 63 -2.59 -7.90 3.53
C ILE A 63 -2.73 -8.45 2.11
N ALA A 64 -2.93 -9.76 1.95
CA ALA A 64 -3.14 -10.36 0.62
C ALA A 64 -4.39 -9.81 -0.09
N GLY A 65 -5.46 -9.58 0.69
CA GLY A 65 -6.69 -8.94 0.23
C GLY A 65 -6.49 -7.50 -0.21
N SER A 66 -5.57 -6.74 0.41
CA SER A 66 -5.24 -5.39 -0.03
C SER A 66 -4.59 -5.40 -1.42
N VAL A 67 -3.65 -6.32 -1.65
CA VAL A 67 -2.95 -6.48 -2.93
C VAL A 67 -3.94 -6.81 -4.05
N LEU A 68 -4.88 -7.73 -3.76
CA LEU A 68 -5.97 -8.06 -4.67
C LEU A 68 -6.85 -6.84 -4.96
N ALA A 69 -7.38 -6.20 -3.91
CA ALA A 69 -8.34 -5.12 -4.04
C ALA A 69 -7.74 -3.88 -4.72
N LEU A 70 -6.56 -3.43 -4.29
CA LEU A 70 -5.84 -2.31 -4.89
C LEU A 70 -5.45 -2.61 -6.34
N GLY A 71 -5.01 -3.85 -6.62
CA GLY A 71 -4.75 -4.30 -7.98
C GLY A 71 -5.98 -4.18 -8.88
N LEU A 72 -7.15 -4.65 -8.42
CA LEU A 72 -8.41 -4.53 -9.15
C LEU A 72 -8.84 -3.08 -9.35
N LEU A 73 -8.70 -2.23 -8.33
CA LEU A 73 -9.00 -0.80 -8.41
C LEU A 73 -8.17 -0.11 -9.50
N VAL A 74 -6.88 -0.45 -9.59
CA VAL A 74 -5.96 0.04 -10.65
C VAL A 74 -6.31 -0.54 -12.02
N ALA A 75 -6.55 -1.85 -12.10
CA ALA A 75 -6.84 -2.57 -13.35
C ALA A 75 -8.13 -2.09 -14.02
N LEU A 76 -9.14 -1.81 -13.20
CA LEU A 76 -10.45 -1.33 -13.64
C LEU A 76 -10.54 0.19 -13.64
N ALA A 77 -9.48 0.89 -13.22
CA ALA A 77 -9.40 2.34 -13.12
C ALA A 77 -10.59 2.97 -12.36
N VAL A 78 -10.97 2.34 -11.24
CA VAL A 78 -12.15 2.73 -10.43
C VAL A 78 -11.90 4.07 -9.74
N ARG A 79 -12.85 5.00 -9.84
CA ARG A 79 -12.75 6.35 -9.27
C ARG A 79 -13.93 6.64 -8.33
N PRO A 80 -13.96 6.03 -7.13
CA PRO A 80 -15.07 6.24 -6.21
C PRO A 80 -14.98 7.63 -5.55
N PRO A 81 -16.05 8.08 -4.85
CA PRO A 81 -15.99 9.28 -4.03
C PRO A 81 -14.84 9.23 -3.03
N LEU A 82 -14.26 10.41 -2.74
CA LEU A 82 -13.06 10.55 -1.89
C LEU A 82 -13.17 9.81 -0.55
N ALA A 83 -14.32 9.89 0.11
CA ALA A 83 -14.53 9.24 1.41
C ALA A 83 -14.35 7.71 1.32
N LEU A 84 -14.92 7.07 0.28
CA LEU A 84 -14.77 5.64 0.06
C LEU A 84 -13.34 5.29 -0.32
N ALA A 85 -12.71 6.10 -1.19
CA ALA A 85 -11.34 5.86 -1.61
C ALA A 85 -10.36 5.91 -0.42
N ALA A 86 -10.45 6.96 0.39
CA ALA A 86 -9.64 7.12 1.59
C ALA A 86 -9.95 6.06 2.65
N GLY A 87 -11.22 5.67 2.82
CA GLY A 87 -11.62 4.61 3.75
C GLY A 87 -11.02 3.25 3.40
N LEU A 88 -11.05 2.85 2.12
CA LEU A 88 -10.41 1.62 1.66
C LEU A 88 -8.89 1.67 1.85
N THR A 89 -8.27 2.81 1.50
CA THR A 89 -6.83 3.01 1.73
C THR A 89 -6.45 2.90 3.20
N ALA A 90 -7.23 3.51 4.09
CA ALA A 90 -6.99 3.44 5.54
C ALA A 90 -7.13 2.00 6.06
N LEU A 91 -8.19 1.29 5.65
CA LEU A 91 -8.42 -0.10 6.04
C LEU A 91 -7.21 -0.99 5.71
N PHE A 92 -6.73 -0.92 4.47
CA PHE A 92 -5.58 -1.72 4.04
C PHE A 92 -4.29 -1.30 4.72
N ALA A 93 -4.04 0.01 4.81
CA ALA A 93 -2.86 0.56 5.48
C ALA A 93 -2.77 0.15 6.95
N LEU A 94 -3.91 0.02 7.63
CA LEU A 94 -3.96 -0.41 9.03
C LEU A 94 -3.39 -1.82 9.20
N SER A 95 -3.80 -2.78 8.36
CA SER A 95 -3.31 -4.16 8.43
C SER A 95 -1.80 -4.26 8.23
N HIS A 96 -1.27 -3.54 7.22
CA HIS A 96 0.18 -3.46 7.02
C HIS A 96 0.89 -2.82 8.22
N GLY A 97 0.33 -1.73 8.75
CA GLY A 97 0.87 -1.06 9.93
C GLY A 97 0.96 -1.98 11.14
N VAL A 98 -0.14 -2.64 11.50
CA VAL A 98 -0.19 -3.52 12.67
C VAL A 98 0.77 -4.69 12.53
N ALA A 99 0.84 -5.34 11.36
CA ALA A 99 1.80 -6.41 11.11
C ALA A 99 3.24 -5.98 11.40
N HIS A 100 3.68 -4.84 10.88
CA HIS A 100 5.03 -4.35 11.17
C HIS A 100 5.24 -3.89 12.61
N GLY A 101 4.19 -3.35 13.24
CA GLY A 101 4.24 -2.99 14.66
C GLY A 101 4.55 -4.20 15.54
N LEU A 102 3.97 -5.36 15.22
CA LEU A 102 4.21 -6.63 15.91
C LEU A 102 5.59 -7.23 15.56
N GLU A 103 6.06 -7.06 14.33
CA GLU A 103 7.34 -7.58 13.84
C GLU A 103 8.56 -6.72 14.18
N LEU A 104 8.37 -5.59 14.87
CA LEU A 104 9.45 -4.64 15.16
C LEU A 104 10.67 -5.36 15.80
N PRO A 105 11.85 -5.36 15.12
CA PRO A 105 12.99 -6.11 15.61
C PRO A 105 13.44 -5.58 16.98
N MET A 106 13.62 -6.49 17.96
CA MET A 106 14.17 -6.15 19.28
C MET A 106 15.53 -5.43 19.22
N LEU A 107 16.27 -5.59 18.11
CA LEU A 107 17.59 -4.98 17.87
C LEU A 107 17.55 -3.67 17.08
N SER A 108 16.37 -3.23 16.62
CA SER A 108 16.22 -1.98 15.86
C SER A 108 15.54 -0.90 16.69
N SER A 109 16.01 0.35 16.57
CA SER A 109 15.27 1.49 17.12
C SER A 109 13.89 1.55 16.47
N PRO A 110 12.77 1.44 17.23
CA PRO A 110 11.42 1.49 16.68
C PRO A 110 11.16 2.72 15.82
N TRP A 111 11.67 3.87 16.26
CA TRP A 111 11.60 5.14 15.51
C TRP A 111 12.35 5.10 14.17
N GLY A 112 13.52 4.45 14.12
CA GLY A 112 14.32 4.34 12.91
C GLY A 112 13.70 3.37 11.90
N TYR A 113 13.10 2.29 12.40
CA TYR A 113 12.31 1.38 11.58
C TYR A 113 11.09 2.12 11.00
N ALA A 114 10.29 2.78 11.84
CA ALA A 114 9.09 3.50 11.43
C ALA A 114 9.40 4.62 10.41
N ALA A 115 10.47 5.39 10.65
CA ALA A 115 10.90 6.43 9.71
C ALA A 115 11.36 5.84 8.36
N GLY A 116 12.17 4.77 8.38
CA GLY A 116 12.60 4.09 7.17
C GLY A 116 11.43 3.50 6.38
N PHE A 117 10.48 2.89 7.09
CA PHE A 117 9.27 2.32 6.51
C PHE A 117 8.36 3.39 5.89
N ALA A 118 8.12 4.49 6.61
CA ALA A 118 7.35 5.62 6.08
C ALA A 118 7.99 6.24 4.83
N VAL A 119 9.32 6.40 4.82
CA VAL A 119 10.04 6.92 3.65
C VAL A 119 9.96 5.95 2.47
N ALA A 120 10.20 4.65 2.69
CA ALA A 120 10.11 3.65 1.63
C ALA A 120 8.69 3.56 1.05
N THR A 121 7.68 3.53 1.91
CA THR A 121 6.27 3.54 1.51
C THR A 121 5.92 4.80 0.72
N ALA A 122 6.31 5.99 1.18
CA ALA A 122 6.09 7.24 0.46
C ALA A 122 6.81 7.25 -0.91
N ALA A 123 8.02 6.70 -0.99
CA ALA A 123 8.76 6.57 -2.23
C ALA A 123 8.06 5.62 -3.22
N LEU A 124 7.57 4.47 -2.77
CA LEU A 124 6.84 3.52 -3.61
C LEU A 124 5.51 4.10 -4.12
N HIS A 125 4.77 4.82 -3.27
CA HIS A 125 3.62 5.62 -3.70
C HIS A 125 4.00 6.63 -4.78
N GLY A 126 5.10 7.36 -4.56
CA GLY A 126 5.62 8.35 -5.51
C GLY A 126 6.01 7.72 -6.84
N ILE A 127 6.66 6.55 -6.83
CA ILE A 127 7.04 5.80 -8.03
C ILE A 127 5.79 5.38 -8.80
N GLY A 128 4.82 4.73 -8.15
CA GLY A 128 3.57 4.35 -8.80
C GLY A 128 2.84 5.56 -9.40
N TYR A 129 2.76 6.66 -8.66
CA TYR A 129 2.15 7.89 -9.14
C TYR A 129 2.88 8.47 -10.36
N ALA A 130 4.21 8.54 -10.30
CA ALA A 130 5.06 9.05 -11.36
C ALA A 130 4.96 8.20 -12.63
N VAL A 131 4.97 6.87 -12.52
CA VAL A 131 4.78 5.95 -13.65
C VAL A 131 3.45 6.25 -14.35
N ALA A 132 2.34 6.28 -13.60
CA ALA A 132 1.03 6.52 -14.20
C ALA A 132 0.87 7.92 -14.82
N ARG A 133 1.58 8.94 -14.33
CA ARG A 133 1.48 10.32 -14.84
C ARG A 133 2.41 10.64 -16.00
N ASN A 134 3.54 9.95 -16.11
CA ASN A 134 4.55 10.24 -17.13
C ASN A 134 4.52 9.26 -18.32
N LEU A 135 3.70 8.20 -18.25
CA LEU A 135 3.49 7.32 -19.41
C LEU A 135 2.78 8.08 -20.55
N PRO A 136 3.20 7.88 -21.82
CA PRO A 136 2.47 8.42 -22.96
C PRO A 136 1.08 7.78 -23.04
N GLN A 137 0.10 8.51 -23.61
CA GLN A 137 -1.29 8.06 -23.65
C GLN A 137 -1.47 6.67 -24.29
N VAL A 138 -0.67 6.36 -25.32
CA VAL A 138 -0.65 5.03 -25.97
C VAL A 138 -0.27 3.90 -25.01
N ALA A 139 0.52 4.20 -23.98
CA ALA A 139 0.97 3.25 -22.96
C ALA A 139 0.12 3.27 -21.68
N ALA A 140 -0.95 4.07 -21.61
CA ALA A 140 -1.88 4.09 -20.49
C ALA A 140 -2.44 2.69 -20.10
N PRO A 141 -2.67 1.75 -21.04
CA PRO A 141 -3.06 0.38 -20.69
C PRO A 141 -2.05 -0.36 -19.80
N LEU A 142 -0.76 -0.01 -19.82
CA LEU A 142 0.26 -0.67 -18.98
C LEU A 142 -0.01 -0.49 -17.48
N VAL A 143 -0.56 0.65 -17.07
CA VAL A 143 -0.96 0.87 -15.67
C VAL A 143 -2.04 -0.13 -15.27
N ARG A 144 -2.99 -0.40 -16.15
CA ARG A 144 -4.08 -1.37 -15.90
C ARG A 144 -3.57 -2.80 -15.89
N ILE A 145 -2.62 -3.13 -16.76
CA ILE A 145 -1.94 -4.43 -16.78
C ILE A 145 -1.17 -4.65 -15.48
N ALA A 146 -0.44 -3.64 -14.98
CA ALA A 146 0.24 -3.70 -13.70
C ALA A 146 -0.74 -3.93 -12.54
N GLY A 147 -1.90 -3.25 -12.56
CA GLY A 147 -2.99 -3.51 -11.61
C GLY A 147 -3.50 -4.95 -11.69
N ALA A 148 -3.71 -5.48 -12.89
CA ALA A 148 -4.20 -6.85 -13.09
C ALA A 148 -3.17 -7.90 -12.61
N ALA A 149 -1.88 -7.66 -12.87
CA ALA A 149 -0.80 -8.50 -12.35
C ALA A 149 -0.78 -8.48 -10.81
N SER A 150 -0.89 -7.30 -10.20
CA SER A 150 -1.02 -7.16 -8.74
C SER A 150 -2.23 -7.92 -8.21
N ALA A 151 -3.39 -7.79 -8.87
CA ALA A 151 -4.61 -8.48 -8.47
C ALA A 151 -4.44 -10.01 -8.50
N LEU A 152 -3.83 -10.54 -9.56
CA LEU A 152 -3.53 -11.97 -9.69
C LEU A 152 -2.56 -12.45 -8.60
N THR A 153 -1.53 -11.66 -8.27
CA THR A 153 -0.64 -11.98 -7.15
C THR A 153 -1.39 -11.98 -5.83
N GLY A 154 -2.27 -11.02 -5.58
CA GLY A 154 -3.11 -11.00 -4.37
C GLY A 154 -4.05 -12.20 -4.28
N ALA A 155 -4.67 -12.61 -5.39
CA ALA A 155 -5.49 -13.82 -5.45
C ALA A 155 -4.67 -15.08 -5.17
N TRP A 156 -3.44 -15.16 -5.68
CA TRP A 156 -2.51 -16.25 -5.40
C TRP A 156 -2.11 -16.28 -3.92
N LEU A 157 -1.75 -15.14 -3.32
CA LEU A 157 -1.41 -15.03 -1.90
C LEU A 157 -2.57 -15.45 -0.98
N LEU A 158 -3.83 -15.22 -1.39
CA LEU A 158 -5.01 -15.66 -0.64
C LEU A 158 -5.29 -17.16 -0.75
N ALA A 159 -4.72 -17.84 -1.75
CA ALA A 159 -4.99 -19.25 -2.05
C ALA A 159 -3.82 -20.18 -1.70
N ALA A 160 -2.63 -19.62 -1.44
CA ALA A 160 -1.43 -20.33 -1.02
C ALA A 160 -1.47 -20.68 0.47
#